data_AF-A0A522QTE4-F1
#
_entry.id   AF-A0A522QTE4-F1
#
_cell.length_a   1.000
_cell.length_b   1.000
_cell.length_c   1.000
_cell.angle_alpha   90.00
_cell.angle_beta   90.00
_cell.angle_gamma   90.00
#
_symmetry.space_group_name_H-M   'P 1'
#
loop_
_entity.id
_entity.type
_entity.pdbx_description
1 polymer ?
#
loop_
_entity_poly.entity_id
_entity_poly.type
_entity_poly.pdbx_seq_one_letter_code
_entity_poly.pdbx_strand_id
1 'polypeptide(L)'
;MTLPNVAETPQSFDEDAWDDLLNYIEEHRVIPIIGPDLLRVQTDGGLRPLYVWLAEKLAARLTVDTAELPQPLTLNDVVCSYLGQRGRREEAYTRLRSIMREVQFEPPPALRQLAQITDFDLFVTTTFDPLLETAVNLERYGGQPSTEVIAYSP
;
A
#
# COMPACT_ATOMS: atom_id res chain seq x y z
N MET A 1 27.62 15.67 11.99
CA MET A 1 28.05 15.04 10.72
C MET A 1 26.78 14.60 10.00
N THR A 2 26.22 15.49 9.19
CA THR A 2 25.00 15.26 8.41
C THR A 2 25.36 14.42 7.19
N LEU A 3 24.83 13.20 7.10
CA LEU A 3 24.92 12.41 5.87
C LEU A 3 24.13 13.14 4.78
N PRO A 4 24.68 13.31 3.58
CA PRO A 4 23.91 13.84 2.46
C PRO A 4 22.80 12.84 2.13
N ASN A 5 21.57 13.33 2.09
CA ASN A 5 20.43 12.64 1.52
C ASN A 5 20.64 12.61 -0.01
N VAL A 6 21.37 11.61 -0.49
CA VAL A 6 21.42 11.32 -1.92
C VAL A 6 20.08 10.65 -2.24
N ALA A 7 19.10 11.46 -2.63
CA ALA A 7 18.01 10.94 -3.43
C ALA A 7 18.65 10.42 -4.71
N GLU A 8 18.98 9.12 -4.74
CA GLU A 8 19.38 8.44 -5.96
C GLU A 8 18.23 8.63 -6.94
N THR A 9 18.46 9.43 -7.96
CA THR A 9 17.58 9.47 -9.12
C THR A 9 17.54 8.03 -9.62
N PRO A 10 16.38 7.36 -9.64
CA PRO A 10 16.33 5.98 -10.10
C PRO A 10 16.96 5.93 -11.48
N GLN A 11 18.00 5.10 -11.64
CA GLN A 11 18.62 4.89 -12.94
C GLN A 11 17.50 4.47 -13.89
N SER A 12 17.24 5.30 -14.90
CA SER A 12 16.31 4.92 -15.95
C SER A 12 16.87 3.68 -16.63
N PHE A 13 16.04 2.65 -16.76
CA PHE A 13 16.36 1.50 -17.61
C PHE A 13 16.70 2.02 -19.02
N ASP A 14 17.80 1.53 -19.58
CA ASP A 14 18.09 1.70 -21.01
C ASP A 14 17.19 0.77 -21.85
N GLU A 15 17.23 0.91 -23.16
CA GLU A 15 16.36 0.15 -24.07
C GLU A 15 16.60 -1.37 -23.96
N ASP A 16 17.87 -1.79 -23.87
CA ASP A 16 18.22 -3.21 -23.73
C ASP A 16 17.66 -3.81 -22.42
N ALA A 17 17.77 -3.09 -21.29
CA ALA A 17 17.20 -3.55 -20.03
C ALA A 17 15.66 -3.61 -20.04
N TRP A 18 15.01 -2.71 -20.78
CA TRP A 18 13.56 -2.76 -20.97
C TRP A 18 13.14 -3.97 -21.80
N ASP A 19 13.83 -4.25 -22.90
CA ASP A 19 13.55 -5.40 -23.75
C ASP A 19 13.76 -6.71 -22.97
N ASP A 20 14.83 -6.81 -22.18
CA ASP A 20 15.07 -7.97 -21.31
C ASP A 20 13.98 -8.15 -20.26
N LEU A 21 13.53 -7.06 -19.63
CA LEU A 21 12.44 -7.11 -18.65
C LEU A 21 11.14 -7.60 -19.31
N LEU A 22 10.78 -7.07 -20.47
CA LEU A 22 9.57 -7.49 -21.19
C LEU A 22 9.65 -8.96 -21.57
N ASN A 23 10.80 -9.44 -22.07
CA ASN A 23 11.03 -10.85 -22.33
C ASN A 23 10.86 -11.71 -21.07
N TYR A 24 11.38 -11.27 -19.91
CA TYR A 24 11.19 -12.01 -18.65
C TYR A 24 9.74 -12.00 -18.15
N ILE A 25 8.99 -10.94 -18.43
CA ILE A 25 7.55 -10.91 -18.14
C ILE A 25 6.84 -11.94 -19.00
N GLU A 26 7.06 -11.93 -20.32
CA GLU A 26 6.47 -12.91 -21.26
C GLU A 26 6.88 -14.36 -20.95
N GLU A 27 8.08 -14.58 -20.42
CA GLU A 27 8.56 -15.88 -19.95
C GLU A 27 8.02 -16.29 -18.56
N HIS A 28 7.16 -15.49 -17.93
CA HIS A 28 6.60 -15.71 -16.59
C HIS A 28 7.68 -15.77 -15.48
N ARG A 29 8.78 -15.00 -15.62
CA ARG A 29 9.95 -15.03 -14.73
C ARG A 29 10.04 -13.85 -13.78
N VAL A 30 9.02 -12.98 -13.76
CA VAL A 30 9.01 -11.77 -12.94
C VAL A 30 7.91 -11.86 -11.88
N ILE A 31 8.28 -11.57 -10.64
CA ILE A 31 7.34 -11.45 -9.51
C ILE A 31 7.29 -9.98 -9.08
N PRO A 32 6.20 -9.24 -9.36
CA PRO A 32 6.04 -7.88 -8.88
C PRO A 32 5.90 -7.83 -7.35
N ILE A 33 6.67 -6.94 -6.72
CA ILE A 33 6.59 -6.64 -5.28
C ILE A 33 6.01 -5.24 -5.09
N ILE A 34 4.83 -5.16 -4.47
CA ILE A 34 4.05 -3.93 -4.33
C ILE A 34 4.19 -3.40 -2.91
N GLY A 35 4.47 -2.09 -2.83
CA GLY A 35 4.52 -1.33 -1.58
C GLY A 35 3.41 -0.29 -1.48
N PRO A 36 3.29 0.38 -0.32
CA PRO A 36 2.22 1.33 -0.04
C PRO A 36 2.23 2.59 -0.93
N ASP A 37 3.35 2.92 -1.57
CA ASP A 37 3.48 4.12 -2.40
C ASP A 37 2.58 4.11 -3.64
N LEU A 38 2.21 2.92 -4.13
CA LEU A 38 1.25 2.73 -5.23
C LEU A 38 -0.20 2.93 -4.80
N LEU A 39 -0.47 3.00 -3.49
CA LEU A 39 -1.82 3.04 -2.93
C LEU A 39 -2.31 4.48 -2.78
N ARG A 40 -2.78 5.05 -3.89
CA ARG A 40 -3.46 6.35 -3.91
C ARG A 40 -4.95 6.15 -4.13
N VAL A 41 -5.76 6.60 -3.17
CA VAL A 41 -7.20 6.38 -3.15
C VAL A 41 -7.96 7.69 -3.28
N GLN A 42 -9.11 7.63 -3.94
CA GLN A 42 -10.03 8.76 -4.03
C GLN A 42 -10.73 8.94 -2.68
N THR A 43 -10.67 10.14 -2.13
CA THR A 43 -11.34 10.52 -0.88
C THR A 43 -12.21 11.76 -1.12
N ASP A 44 -13.04 12.14 -0.15
CA ASP A 44 -13.82 13.39 -0.21
C ASP A 44 -12.93 14.63 -0.41
N GLY A 45 -11.69 14.57 0.09
CA GLY A 45 -10.67 15.62 -0.06
C GLY A 45 -9.77 15.46 -1.29
N GLY A 46 -10.13 14.60 -2.25
CA GLY A 46 -9.33 14.33 -3.44
C GLY A 46 -8.49 13.05 -3.35
N LEU A 47 -7.64 12.85 -4.36
CA LEU A 47 -6.71 11.72 -4.47
C LEU A 47 -5.58 11.86 -3.44
N ARG A 48 -5.43 10.88 -2.54
CA ARG A 48 -4.43 10.93 -1.45
C ARG A 48 -3.78 9.56 -1.22
N PRO A 49 -2.55 9.49 -0.68
CA PRO A 49 -1.96 8.23 -0.24
C PRO A 49 -2.83 7.57 0.84
N LEU A 50 -3.16 6.30 0.66
CA LEU A 50 -4.02 5.53 1.58
C LEU A 50 -3.45 5.52 3.00
N TYR A 51 -2.14 5.33 3.14
CA TYR A 51 -1.51 5.19 4.46
C TYR A 51 -1.51 6.50 5.26
N VAL A 52 -1.40 7.65 4.60
CA VAL A 52 -1.56 8.96 5.25
C VAL A 52 -3.02 9.16 5.68
N TRP A 53 -3.96 8.84 4.79
CA TRP A 53 -5.39 8.89 5.13
C TRP A 53 -5.75 8.00 6.32
N LEU A 54 -5.22 6.77 6.37
CA LEU A 54 -5.41 5.85 7.49
C LEU A 54 -4.78 6.39 8.77
N ALA A 55 -3.60 6.99 8.70
CA ALA A 55 -2.94 7.61 9.86
C ALA A 55 -3.77 8.74 10.45
N GLU A 56 -4.30 9.65 9.61
CA GLU A 56 -5.18 10.74 10.05
C GLU A 56 -6.45 10.21 10.74
N LYS A 57 -7.10 9.20 10.13
CA LYS A 57 -8.30 8.58 10.70
C LYS A 57 -8.00 7.85 12.01
N LEU A 58 -6.88 7.15 12.08
CA LEU A 58 -6.46 6.46 13.28
C LEU A 58 -6.15 7.44 14.41
N ALA A 59 -5.44 8.53 14.12
CA ALA A 59 -5.14 9.58 15.10
C ALA A 59 -6.42 10.18 15.69
N ALA A 60 -7.40 10.49 14.84
CA ALA A 60 -8.71 10.98 15.28
C ALA A 60 -9.44 9.96 16.18
N ARG A 61 -9.44 8.67 15.81
CA ARG A 61 -10.09 7.60 16.62
C ARG A 61 -9.40 7.36 17.96
N LEU A 62 -8.09 7.58 18.04
CA LEU A 62 -7.28 7.39 19.24
C LEU A 62 -7.11 8.68 20.05
N THR A 63 -7.67 9.81 19.58
CA THR A 63 -7.50 11.14 20.19
C THR A 63 -6.02 11.54 20.32
N VAL A 64 -5.22 11.20 19.32
CA VAL A 64 -3.80 11.59 19.24
C VAL A 64 -3.70 12.98 18.64
N ASP A 65 -3.01 13.89 19.34
CA ASP A 65 -2.64 15.18 18.77
C ASP A 65 -1.56 14.98 17.69
N THR A 66 -1.84 15.50 16.50
CA THR A 66 -0.96 15.37 15.32
C THR A 66 -0.13 16.63 15.06
N ALA A 67 -0.37 17.72 15.80
CA ALA A 67 0.30 19.00 15.57
C ALA A 67 1.82 18.93 15.72
N GLU A 68 2.32 18.09 16.63
CA GLU A 68 3.75 17.90 16.89
C GLU A 68 4.34 16.67 16.17
N LEU A 69 3.55 15.94 15.38
CA LEU A 69 4.01 14.73 14.69
C LEU A 69 4.65 15.05 13.33
N PRO A 70 5.66 14.27 12.90
CA PRO A 70 6.30 14.42 11.60
C PRO A 70 5.29 14.39 10.44
N GLN A 71 5.62 15.10 9.36
CA GLN A 71 4.84 15.13 8.12
C GLN A 71 5.68 14.60 6.95
N PRO A 72 5.10 13.79 6.04
CA PRO A 72 3.72 13.32 6.04
C PRO A 72 3.43 12.34 7.18
N LEU A 73 2.24 12.45 7.79
CA LEU A 73 1.85 11.63 8.93
C LEU A 73 1.84 10.13 8.58
N THR A 74 2.49 9.30 9.39
CA THR A 74 2.51 7.84 9.22
C THR A 74 1.71 7.11 10.31
N LEU A 75 1.28 5.87 10.01
CA LEU A 75 0.66 4.99 11.01
C LEU A 75 1.61 4.74 12.20
N ASN A 76 2.91 4.65 11.93
CA ASN A 76 3.92 4.43 12.98
C ASN A 76 3.99 5.62 13.93
N ASP A 77 3.99 6.87 13.43
CA ASP A 77 4.03 8.08 14.27
C ASP A 77 2.82 8.14 15.21
N VAL A 78 1.63 7.84 14.68
CA VAL A 78 0.38 7.82 15.44
C VAL A 78 0.42 6.74 16.52
N VAL A 79 0.84 5.52 16.17
CA VAL A 79 0.92 4.41 17.12
C VAL A 79 1.99 4.68 18.19
N CYS A 80 3.15 5.19 17.82
CA CYS A 80 4.20 5.55 18.77
C CYS A 80 3.72 6.62 19.76
N SER A 81 3.07 7.68 19.28
CA SER A 81 2.49 8.72 20.13
C SER A 81 1.43 8.15 21.08
N TYR A 82 0.52 7.33 20.56
CA TYR A 82 -0.53 6.70 21.35
C TYR A 82 0.02 5.76 22.43
N LEU A 83 1.03 4.95 22.12
CA LEU A 83 1.71 4.10 23.10
C LEU A 83 2.44 4.92 24.18
N GLY A 84 3.04 6.05 23.81
CA GLY A 84 3.63 7.00 24.75
C GLY A 84 2.62 7.56 25.77
N GLN A 85 1.35 7.65 25.39
CA GLN A 85 0.23 8.07 26.23
C GLN A 85 -0.39 6.91 27.04
N ARG A 86 0.31 5.78 27.18
CA ARG A 86 -0.17 4.52 27.81
C ARG A 86 -1.31 3.84 27.06
N GLY A 87 -1.47 4.15 25.77
CA GLY A 87 -2.36 3.42 24.87
C GLY A 87 -1.95 1.96 24.71
N ARG A 88 -2.89 1.12 24.26
CA ARG A 88 -2.66 -0.31 24.05
C ARG A 88 -2.53 -0.64 22.58
N ARG A 89 -1.49 -1.40 22.20
CA ARG A 89 -1.25 -1.78 20.81
C ARG A 89 -2.46 -2.52 20.20
N GLU A 90 -3.12 -3.39 20.98
CA GLU A 90 -4.30 -4.14 20.52
C GLU A 90 -5.47 -3.22 20.19
N GLU A 91 -5.62 -2.11 20.92
CA GLU A 91 -6.64 -1.11 20.62
C GLU A 91 -6.36 -0.42 19.29
N ALA A 92 -5.11 -0.01 19.03
CA ALA A 92 -4.73 0.61 17.76
C ALA A 92 -5.02 -0.30 16.56
N TYR A 93 -4.68 -1.59 16.65
CA TYR A 93 -5.03 -2.57 15.61
C TYR A 93 -6.54 -2.73 15.43
N THR A 94 -7.29 -2.79 16.54
CA THR A 94 -8.76 -2.89 16.50
C THR A 94 -9.39 -1.68 15.82
N ARG A 95 -8.92 -0.46 16.14
CA ARG A 95 -9.41 0.78 15.52
C ARG A 95 -9.06 0.83 14.03
N LEU A 96 -7.83 0.50 13.65
CA LEU A 96 -7.40 0.48 12.26
C LEU A 96 -8.23 -0.51 11.43
N ARG A 97 -8.46 -1.71 11.97
CA ARG A 97 -9.33 -2.71 11.34
C ARG A 97 -10.78 -2.23 11.18
N SER A 98 -11.31 -1.47 12.15
CA SER A 98 -12.65 -0.86 12.04
C SER A 98 -12.69 0.15 10.89
N ILE A 99 -11.70 1.04 10.81
CA ILE A 99 -11.61 2.06 9.75
C ILE A 99 -11.60 1.39 8.36
N MET A 100 -10.80 0.33 8.19
CA MET A 100 -10.72 -0.43 6.94
C MET A 100 -12.03 -1.12 6.54
N ARG A 101 -12.92 -1.41 7.49
CA ARG A 101 -14.24 -2.01 7.21
C ARG A 101 -15.33 -0.97 6.91
N GLU A 102 -15.13 0.25 7.39
CA GLU A 102 -16.08 1.36 7.20
C GLU A 102 -15.97 1.98 5.82
N VAL A 103 -14.83 1.81 5.14
CA VAL A 103 -14.56 2.41 3.84
C VAL A 103 -14.14 1.35 2.83
N GLN A 104 -14.74 1.41 1.65
CA GLN A 104 -14.33 0.63 0.49
C GLN A 104 -13.73 1.59 -0.52
N PHE A 105 -12.52 1.29 -0.98
CA PHE A 105 -11.85 2.04 -2.03
C PHE A 105 -11.82 1.21 -3.30
N GLU A 106 -12.03 1.88 -4.42
CA GLU A 106 -11.69 1.32 -5.73
C GLU A 106 -10.16 1.13 -5.81
N PRO A 107 -9.68 0.02 -6.38
CA PRO A 107 -8.25 -0.18 -6.56
C PRO A 107 -7.64 0.94 -7.42
N PRO A 108 -6.47 1.48 -7.03
CA PRO A 108 -5.78 2.50 -7.80
C PRO A 108 -5.52 2.04 -9.25
N PRO A 109 -5.53 2.94 -10.24
CA PRO A 109 -5.28 2.60 -11.64
C PRO A 109 -3.99 1.80 -11.85
N ALA A 110 -2.93 2.10 -11.10
CA ALA A 110 -1.67 1.38 -11.18
C ALA A 110 -1.80 -0.10 -10.80
N LEU A 111 -2.60 -0.44 -9.77
CA LEU A 111 -2.84 -1.84 -9.43
C LEU A 111 -3.66 -2.56 -10.51
N ARG A 112 -4.62 -1.85 -11.12
CA ARG A 112 -5.40 -2.40 -12.24
C ARG A 112 -4.52 -2.66 -13.46
N GLN A 113 -3.62 -1.74 -13.80
CA GLN A 113 -2.65 -1.92 -14.89
C GLN A 113 -1.71 -3.11 -14.63
N LEU A 114 -1.21 -3.26 -13.40
CA LEU A 114 -0.40 -4.41 -13.02
C LEU A 114 -1.20 -5.73 -13.13
N ALA A 115 -2.46 -5.72 -12.70
CA ALA A 115 -3.33 -6.90 -12.79
C ALA A 115 -3.70 -7.28 -14.23
N GLN A 116 -3.70 -6.33 -15.17
CA GLN A 116 -3.95 -6.56 -16.59
C GLN A 116 -2.81 -7.27 -17.31
N ILE A 117 -1.58 -7.21 -16.78
CA ILE A 117 -0.45 -7.97 -17.33
C ILE A 117 -0.65 -9.42 -16.92
N THR A 118 -1.11 -10.27 -17.83
CA THR A 118 -1.51 -11.66 -17.53
C THR A 118 -0.33 -12.58 -17.21
N ASP A 119 0.88 -12.22 -17.62
CA ASP A 119 2.07 -13.07 -17.49
C ASP A 119 2.73 -12.98 -16.10
N PHE A 120 2.18 -12.14 -15.21
CA PHE A 120 2.47 -12.22 -13.78
C PHE A 120 1.59 -13.28 -13.11
N ASP A 121 2.18 -14.42 -12.73
CA ASP A 121 1.47 -15.50 -12.04
C ASP A 121 1.38 -15.33 -10.52
N LEU A 122 2.30 -14.54 -9.94
CA LEU A 122 2.40 -14.31 -8.50
C LEU A 122 2.64 -12.84 -8.23
N PHE A 123 1.88 -12.29 -7.29
CA PHE A 123 2.12 -10.96 -6.75
C PHE A 123 2.51 -11.05 -5.29
N VAL A 124 3.45 -10.21 -4.86
CA VAL A 124 3.78 -10.03 -3.45
C VAL A 124 3.43 -8.60 -3.07
N THR A 125 2.69 -8.41 -1.97
CA THR A 125 2.46 -7.08 -1.39
C THR A 125 3.00 -7.02 0.03
N THR A 126 3.56 -5.87 0.39
CA THR A 126 3.99 -5.57 1.76
C THR A 126 2.92 -4.80 2.55
N THR A 127 1.74 -4.61 1.96
CA THR A 127 0.61 -3.90 2.56
C THR A 127 -0.45 -4.86 3.08
N PHE A 128 -1.27 -4.40 4.03
CA PHE A 128 -2.31 -5.24 4.67
C PHE A 128 -3.70 -5.01 4.08
N ASP A 129 -3.84 -4.05 3.16
CA ASP A 129 -5.11 -3.72 2.52
C ASP A 129 -5.44 -4.70 1.39
N PRO A 130 -6.74 -4.84 1.04
CA PRO A 130 -7.17 -5.81 0.04
C PRO A 130 -7.12 -5.28 -1.41
N LEU A 131 -6.51 -4.11 -1.68
CA LEU A 131 -6.70 -3.44 -2.98
C LEU A 131 -6.03 -4.18 -4.13
N LEU A 132 -4.90 -4.85 -3.89
CA LEU A 132 -4.24 -5.67 -4.91
C LEU A 132 -5.07 -6.90 -5.27
N GLU A 133 -5.55 -7.64 -4.26
CA GLU A 133 -6.47 -8.76 -4.46
C GLU A 133 -7.72 -8.32 -5.24
N THR A 134 -8.30 -7.18 -4.87
CA THR A 134 -9.46 -6.61 -5.54
C THR A 134 -9.16 -6.26 -7.00
N ALA A 135 -7.99 -5.66 -7.28
CA ALA A 135 -7.57 -5.36 -8.65
C ALA A 135 -7.43 -6.63 -9.51
N VAL A 136 -6.80 -7.68 -8.98
CA VAL A 136 -6.65 -8.96 -9.68
C VAL A 136 -8.01 -9.59 -9.94
N ASN A 137 -8.90 -9.63 -8.94
CA ASN A 137 -10.26 -10.13 -9.11
C ASN A 137 -11.05 -9.37 -10.17
N LEU A 138 -10.96 -8.04 -10.20
CA LEU A 138 -11.63 -7.22 -11.20
C LEU A 138 -11.12 -7.47 -12.62
N GLU A 139 -9.80 -7.46 -12.83
CA GLU A 139 -9.21 -7.55 -14.18
C GLU A 139 -9.17 -8.98 -14.73
N ARG A 140 -8.95 -9.98 -13.88
CA ARG A 140 -8.74 -11.37 -14.32
C ARG A 140 -9.92 -12.30 -14.11
N TYR A 141 -10.80 -11.98 -13.15
CA TYR A 141 -11.88 -12.87 -12.72
C TYR A 141 -13.27 -12.21 -12.78
N GLY A 142 -13.42 -11.11 -13.52
CA GLY A 142 -14.70 -10.41 -13.69
C GLY A 142 -15.31 -9.93 -12.36
N GLY A 143 -14.46 -9.59 -11.39
CA GLY A 143 -14.84 -9.17 -10.04
C GLY A 143 -15.18 -10.31 -9.08
N GLN A 144 -15.10 -11.58 -9.50
CA GLN A 144 -15.32 -12.70 -8.60
C GLN A 144 -14.11 -12.90 -7.66
N PRO A 145 -14.32 -13.27 -6.38
CA PRO A 145 -13.25 -13.49 -5.41
C PRO A 145 -12.57 -14.84 -5.68
N SER A 146 -11.71 -14.88 -6.70
CA SER A 146 -11.05 -16.11 -7.19
C SER A 146 -9.53 -16.10 -7.00
N THR A 147 -8.95 -14.96 -6.63
CA THR A 147 -7.52 -14.85 -6.29
C THR A 147 -7.22 -15.63 -5.01
N GLU A 148 -6.22 -16.51 -5.04
CA GLU A 148 -5.71 -17.17 -3.84
C GLU A 148 -4.79 -16.21 -3.08
N VAL A 149 -5.08 -15.98 -1.79
CA VAL A 149 -4.29 -15.09 -0.93
C VAL A 149 -3.66 -15.87 0.21
N ILE A 150 -2.34 -15.82 0.27
CA ILE A 150 -1.55 -16.40 1.37
C ILE A 150 -0.98 -15.25 2.19
N ALA A 151 -1.41 -15.13 3.45
CA ALA A 151 -0.92 -14.13 4.37
C ALA A 151 0.11 -14.72 5.35
N TYR A 152 1.21 -14.01 5.57
CA TYR A 152 2.20 -14.33 6.59
C TYR A 152 2.05 -13.35 7.77
N SER A 153 1.83 -13.88 8.97
CA SER A 153 1.79 -13.11 10.22
C SER A 153 2.78 -13.76 11.21
N PRO A 154 4.03 -13.25 11.30
CA PRO A 154 5.03 -13.77 12.23
C PRO A 154 4.71 -13.50 13.69
#